data_AF-A0A378B1L5-F1
#
_entry.id   AF-A0A378B1L5-F1
#
_cell.length_a   1.000
_cell.length_b   1.000
_cell.length_c   1.000
_cell.angle_alpha   90.00
_cell.angle_beta   90.00
_cell.angle_gamma   90.00
#
_symmetry.space_group_name_H-M   'P 1'
#
loop_
_entity.id
_entity.type
_entity.pdbx_description
1 polymer ?
#
loop_
_entity_poly.entity_id
_entity_poly.type
_entity_poly.pdbx_seq_one_letter_code
_entity_poly.pdbx_strand_id
1 'polypeptide(L)'
;MVAQGYEAGGHRGIFAPQAPDAQLSTFTLVQLLRRRLTIPVVAAGGIMDGAGIASVMQLGAQGVQLGTAVFTVSGIRPPTPATARRSTTALTGVRC
;
A
#
# COMPACT_ATOMS: atom_id res chain seq x y z
N MET A 1 4.06 -4.05 7.90
CA MET A 1 2.71 -4.46 7.44
C MET A 1 2.19 -3.43 6.45
N VAL A 2 1.59 -3.85 5.33
CA VAL A 2 0.97 -2.93 4.36
C VAL A 2 -0.52 -2.78 4.70
N ALA A 3 -0.97 -1.54 4.89
CA ALA A 3 -2.33 -1.17 5.21
C ALA A 3 -3.06 -0.70 3.93
N GLN A 4 -3.72 -1.63 3.23
CA GLN A 4 -4.47 -1.34 2.01
C GLN A 4 -5.89 -0.80 2.34
N GLY A 5 -6.07 0.51 2.25
CA GLY A 5 -7.38 1.14 2.38
C GLY A 5 -8.30 0.85 1.20
N TYR A 6 -9.57 1.19 1.36
CA TYR A 6 -10.60 0.97 0.33
C TYR A 6 -10.35 1.75 -0.97
N GLU A 7 -9.61 2.86 -0.88
CA GLU A 7 -9.25 3.71 -2.02
C GLU A 7 -8.13 3.10 -2.89
N ALA A 8 -7.57 1.95 -2.50
CA ALA A 8 -6.58 1.25 -3.30
C ALA A 8 -7.22 0.62 -4.55
N GLY A 9 -6.63 0.86 -5.71
CA GLY A 9 -6.97 0.15 -6.93
C GLY A 9 -6.47 -1.30 -6.93
N GLY A 10 -7.00 -2.12 -7.84
CA GLY A 10 -6.66 -3.54 -7.96
C GLY A 10 -7.43 -4.43 -6.98
N HIS A 11 -6.91 -5.64 -6.75
CA HIS A 11 -7.56 -6.61 -5.87
C HIS A 11 -7.41 -6.21 -4.39
N ARG A 12 -8.47 -6.45 -3.60
CA ARG A 12 -8.45 -6.27 -2.15
C ARG A 12 -7.64 -7.40 -1.50
N GLY A 13 -6.71 -7.06 -0.61
CA GLY A 13 -5.91 -8.03 0.16
C GLY A 13 -6.68 -8.75 1.27
N ILE A 14 -7.92 -9.20 1.00
CA ILE A 14 -8.78 -9.87 1.97
C ILE A 14 -8.48 -11.38 1.97
N PHE A 15 -8.14 -11.92 3.14
CA PHE A 15 -7.80 -13.34 3.30
C PHE A 15 -9.02 -14.24 3.57
N ALA A 16 -10.14 -13.65 3.99
CA ALA A 16 -11.41 -14.36 4.22
C ALA A 16 -12.52 -13.72 3.36
N PRO A 17 -12.67 -14.11 2.08
CA PRO A 17 -13.56 -13.43 1.13
C PRO A 17 -15.06 -13.49 1.50
N GLN A 18 -15.43 -14.47 2.32
CA GLN A 18 -16.80 -14.67 2.80
C GLN A 18 -17.13 -13.80 4.02
N ALA A 19 -16.12 -13.19 4.65
CA ALA A 19 -16.34 -12.29 5.78
C ALA A 19 -16.71 -10.87 5.28
N PRO A 20 -17.45 -10.08 6.09
CA PRO A 20 -17.75 -8.69 5.74
C PRO A 20 -16.48 -7.85 5.52
N ASP A 21 -16.39 -7.11 4.40
CA ASP A 21 -15.36 -6.08 4.20
C ASP A 21 -15.79 -4.80 4.90
N ALA A 22 -15.02 -4.34 5.87
CA ALA A 22 -15.28 -3.09 6.60
C ALA A 22 -15.01 -1.83 5.75
N GLN A 23 -14.38 -1.98 4.57
CA GLN A 23 -14.15 -0.91 3.59
C GLN A 23 -13.52 0.36 4.20
N LEU A 24 -12.60 0.17 5.16
CA LEU A 24 -11.97 1.27 5.87
C LEU A 24 -11.13 2.14 4.93
N SER A 25 -11.23 3.45 5.09
CA SER A 25 -10.35 4.41 4.43
C SER A 25 -8.91 4.21 4.86
N THR A 26 -7.97 4.57 3.98
CA THR A 26 -6.52 4.44 4.23
C THR A 26 -6.11 5.16 5.52
N PHE A 27 -6.63 6.37 5.73
CA PHE A 27 -6.36 7.18 6.93
C PHE A 27 -6.86 6.50 8.22
N THR A 28 -8.11 6.01 8.21
CA THR A 28 -8.69 5.33 9.38
C THR A 28 -7.97 4.03 9.68
N LEU A 29 -7.64 3.25 8.65
CA LEU A 29 -6.94 1.98 8.80
C LEU A 29 -5.54 2.19 9.41
N VAL A 30 -4.78 3.17 8.92
CA VAL A 30 -3.45 3.50 9.48
C VAL A 30 -3.55 3.88 10.94
N GLN A 31 -4.47 4.77 11.32
CA GLN A 31 -4.68 5.19 12.71
C GLN A 31 -5.00 4.00 13.63
N LEU A 32 -5.91 3.12 13.20
CA LEU A 32 -6.30 1.93 13.98
C LEU A 32 -5.13 0.96 14.17
N LEU A 33 -4.35 0.73 13.12
CA LEU A 33 -3.20 -0.18 13.17
C LEU A 33 -2.07 0.40 14.02
N ARG A 34 -1.75 1.70 13.89
CA ARG A 34 -0.68 2.33 14.67
C ARG A 34 -0.96 2.39 16.17
N ARG A 35 -2.23 2.39 16.58
CA ARG A 35 -2.63 2.29 17.99
C ARG A 35 -2.48 0.89 18.57
N ARG A 36 -2.49 -0.16 17.73
CA ARG A 36 -2.55 -1.56 18.18
C ARG A 36 -1.27 -2.35 17.91
N LEU A 37 -0.49 -1.91 16.93
CA LEU A 37 0.68 -2.63 16.44
C LEU A 37 1.96 -1.85 16.72
N THR A 38 2.98 -2.56 17.17
CA THR A 38 4.34 -2.03 17.35
C THR A 38 5.18 -2.11 16.07
N ILE A 39 4.80 -3.00 15.14
CA ILE A 39 5.50 -3.15 13.86
C ILE A 39 5.25 -1.96 12.90
N PRO A 40 6.20 -1.66 12.00
CA PRO A 40 6.02 -0.59 11.00
C PRO A 40 4.83 -0.84 10.08
N VAL A 41 4.11 0.25 9.76
CA VAL A 41 2.94 0.27 8.87
C VAL A 41 3.27 1.08 7.62
N VAL A 42 2.99 0.51 6.45
CA VAL A 42 3.09 1.18 5.14
C VAL A 42 1.68 1.46 4.66
N ALA A 43 1.33 2.71 4.40
CA ALA A 43 0.00 3.10 3.91
C ALA A 43 -0.13 2.83 2.41
N ALA A 44 -1.26 2.26 1.97
CA ALA A 44 -1.52 1.97 0.57
C ALA A 44 -2.99 2.27 0.22
N GLY A 45 -3.20 3.08 -0.82
CA GLY A 45 -4.53 3.45 -1.33
C GLY A 45 -4.77 4.96 -1.32
N GLY A 46 -5.29 5.50 -2.43
CA GLY A 46 -5.71 6.90 -2.55
C GLY A 46 -4.64 8.00 -2.42
N ILE A 47 -3.38 7.68 -2.12
CA ILE A 47 -2.29 8.66 -1.97
C ILE A 47 -1.70 8.99 -3.34
N MET A 48 -1.74 10.26 -3.74
CA MET A 48 -1.38 10.70 -5.10
C MET A 48 -0.26 11.75 -5.16
N ASP A 49 -0.01 12.48 -4.08
CA ASP A 49 0.92 13.60 -4.06
C ASP A 49 1.66 13.71 -2.71
N GLY A 50 2.56 14.69 -2.62
CA GLY A 50 3.35 14.94 -1.42
C GLY A 50 2.49 15.29 -0.19
N ALA A 51 1.35 15.95 -0.37
CA ALA A 51 0.46 16.29 0.74
C ALA A 51 -0.22 15.03 1.32
N GLY A 52 -0.67 14.12 0.46
CA GLY A 52 -1.20 12.82 0.87
C GLY A 52 -0.15 11.98 1.61
N ILE A 53 1.09 11.97 1.10
CA ILE A 53 2.22 11.29 1.75
C ILE A 53 2.47 11.89 3.14
N ALA A 54 2.62 13.21 3.23
CA ALA A 54 2.88 13.90 4.49
C ALA A 54 1.78 13.61 5.53
N SER A 55 0.52 13.60 5.09
CA SER A 55 -0.62 13.34 5.97
C SER A 55 -0.59 11.94 6.58
N VAL A 56 -0.34 10.89 5.80
CA VAL A 56 -0.28 9.52 6.35
C VAL A 56 0.97 9.29 7.21
N MET A 57 2.08 9.96 6.91
CA MET A 57 3.27 9.95 7.76
C MET A 57 2.99 10.62 9.12
N GLN A 58 2.24 11.72 9.15
CA GLN A 58 1.78 12.37 10.40
C GLN A 58 0.86 11.46 11.23
N LEU A 59 0.06 10.61 10.58
CA LEU A 59 -0.73 9.58 11.27
C LEU A 59 0.11 8.40 11.79
N GLY A 60 1.43 8.43 11.59
CA GLY A 60 2.37 7.47 12.12
C GLY A 60 2.69 6.31 11.18
N ALA A 61 2.32 6.37 9.90
CA ALA A 61 2.86 5.45 8.91
C ALA A 61 4.38 5.68 8.76
N GLN A 62 5.11 4.60 8.45
CA GLN A 62 6.55 4.61 8.24
C GLN A 62 6.93 4.55 6.76
N GLY A 63 5.93 4.50 5.87
CA GLY A 63 6.12 4.52 4.44
C GLY A 63 4.80 4.53 3.69
N VAL A 64 4.89 4.68 2.38
CA VAL A 64 3.74 4.70 1.46
C VAL A 64 4.00 3.76 0.29
N GLN A 65 2.95 3.07 -0.16
CA GLN A 65 2.96 2.29 -1.39
C GLN A 65 2.05 2.99 -2.42
N LEU A 66 2.66 3.51 -3.49
CA LEU A 66 1.99 4.24 -4.54
C LEU A 66 1.73 3.32 -5.74
N GLY A 67 0.47 3.12 -6.08
CA GLY A 67 0.03 2.35 -7.25
C GLY A 67 -0.44 3.26 -8.37
N THR A 68 -1.70 3.67 -8.34
CA THR A 68 -2.32 4.50 -9.39
C THR A 68 -1.55 5.80 -9.69
N ALA A 69 -0.90 6.40 -8.68
CA ALA A 69 -0.13 7.64 -8.84
C ALA A 69 1.00 7.53 -9.88
N VAL A 70 1.53 6.34 -10.14
CA VAL A 70 2.63 6.15 -11.09
C VAL A 70 2.17 5.88 -12.53
N PHE A 71 0.88 5.68 -12.78
CA PHE A 71 0.37 5.37 -14.14
C PHE A 71 0.41 6.56 -15.10
N THR A 72 0.45 7.78 -14.59
CA THR A 72 0.58 9.00 -15.40
C THR A 72 2.03 9.32 -15.75
N VAL A 73 3.01 8.55 -15.24
CA VAL A 73 4.42 8.74 -15.54
C VAL A 73 4.72 8.24 -16.96
N SER A 74 5.24 9.13 -17.81
CA SER A 74 5.66 8.78 -19.16
C SER A 74 6.74 7.69 -19.14
N GLY A 75 6.51 6.61 -19.87
CA GLY A 75 7.44 5.46 -19.96
C GLY A 75 7.10 4.29 -19.03
N ILE A 76 6.14 4.42 -18.11
CA ILE A 76 5.59 3.27 -17.39
C ILE A 76 4.71 2.46 -18.35
N ARG A 77 5.16 1.26 -18.71
CA ARG A 77 4.44 0.31 -19.56
C ARG A 77 4.06 -0.91 -18.72
N PRO A 78 2.82 -1.42 -18.82
CA PRO A 78 2.51 -2.70 -18.20
C PRO A 78 3.47 -3.77 -18.75
N PRO A 79 4.02 -4.65 -17.90
CA PRO A 79 4.90 -5.71 -18.36
C PRO A 79 4.14 -6.56 -19.38
N THR A 80 4.77 -6.83 -20.53
CA THR A 80 4.15 -7.72 -21.52
C THR A 80 4.09 -9.14 -20.95
N PRO A 81 3.10 -9.97 -21.33
CA PRO A 81 2.96 -11.33 -20.78
C PRO A 81 4.23 -12.18 -20.91
N ALA A 82 5.06 -11.90 -21.92
CA ALA A 82 6.34 -12.59 -22.16
C ALA A 82 7.47 -12.20 -21.19
N THR A 83 7.41 -11.03 -20.54
CA THR A 83 8.43 -10.56 -19.58
C THR A 83 8.04 -10.77 -18.11
N ALA A 84 6.86 -11.33 -17.84
CA ALA A 84 6.44 -11.76 -16.50
C ALA A 84 7.18 -13.03 -16.04
N ARG A 85 8.52 -13.02 -16.07
CA ARG A 85 9.32 -14.04 -15.41
C ARG A 85 9.16 -13.82 -13.91
N ARG A 86 8.74 -14.84 -13.16
CA ARG A 86 8.62 -14.83 -11.69
C ARG A 86 9.92 -14.33 -11.06
N SER A 87 10.01 -13.04 -10.78
CA SER A 87 11.05 -12.45 -9.95
C SER A 87 10.63 -12.62 -8.50
N THR A 88 11.05 -13.73 -7.91
CA THR A 88 11.18 -13.85 -6.46
C THR A 88 12.29 -12.88 -6.02
N THR A 89 11.96 -11.58 -5.90
CA THR A 89 12.91 -10.62 -5.35
C THR A 89 12.92 -10.79 -3.84
N ALA A 90 13.96 -11.49 -3.38
CA ALA A 90 14.36 -11.58 -1.98
C ALA A 90 14.48 -10.18 -1.38
N LEU A 91 13.68 -9.89 -0.36
CA LEU A 91 13.86 -8.74 0.53
C LEU A 91 14.87 -9.17 1.61
N THR A 92 16.16 -9.10 1.32
CA THR A 92 17.23 -9.20 2.33
C THR A 92 18.08 -7.96 2.23
N GLY A 93 17.86 -6.99 3.13
CA GLY A 93 18.69 -5.79 3.15
C GLY A 93 18.15 -4.59 3.93
N VAL A 94 17.54 -4.80 5.10
CA VAL A 94 17.45 -3.73 6.11
C VAL A 94 18.18 -4.25 7.33
N ARG A 95 19.38 -3.72 7.57
CA ARG A 95 20.15 -4.00 8.78
C ARG A 95 19.53 -3.22 9.93
N CYS A 96 19.39 -3.90 11.07
CA CYS A 96 19.02 -3.35 12.37
C CYS A 96 19.95 -2.21 12.80
#